data_AF-A0A5K1A120-F1
#
_entry.id   AF-A0A5K1A120-F1
#
_cell.length_a   1.000
_cell.length_b   1.000
_cell.length_c   1.000
_cell.angle_alpha   90.00
_cell.angle_beta   90.00
_cell.angle_gamma   90.00
#
_symmetry.space_group_name_H-M   'P 1'
#
loop_
_entity.id
_entity.type
_entity.pdbx_description
1 polymer ?
#
loop_
_entity_poly.entity_id
_entity_poly.type
_entity_poly.pdbx_seq_one_letter_code
_entity_poly.pdbx_strand_id
1 'polypeptide(L)'
;YCLWDHFKQLDSMELRRSVNLARFVAEMLASFSLSLALLKVVEFSNPKTLTPNRVMHFRLLVESVFEYPDDQIWNIFTRIAGIPELEALREGIQFFLKRYVLGMATEKGAFLAGKFKIAKKALHNVAGILK
;
A
#
# COMPACT_ATOMS: atom_id res chain seq x y z
N TYR A 1 4.61 3.78 21.25
CA TYR A 1 4.72 4.37 19.90
C TYR A 1 4.33 3.31 18.89
N CYS A 2 3.26 3.55 18.14
CA CYS A 2 2.78 2.60 17.14
C CYS A 2 3.31 3.00 15.75
N LEU A 3 3.21 2.10 14.78
CA LEU A 3 3.72 2.33 13.41
C LEU A 3 3.14 3.61 12.77
N TRP A 4 1.85 3.90 13.01
CA TRP A 4 1.16 5.07 12.49
C TRP A 4 1.71 6.41 13.01
N ASP A 5 2.37 6.42 14.17
CA ASP A 5 3.04 7.63 14.66
C ASP A 5 4.24 8.02 13.78
N HIS A 6 4.90 7.04 13.16
CA HIS A 6 6.01 7.28 12.25
C HIS A 6 5.54 7.92 10.94
N PHE A 7 4.31 7.61 10.49
CA PHE A 7 3.75 8.22 9.28
C PHE A 7 3.53 9.73 9.40
N LYS A 8 3.30 10.22 10.62
CA LYS A 8 3.18 11.66 10.89
C LYS A 8 4.48 12.42 10.66
N GLN A 9 5.62 11.72 10.73
CA GLN A 9 6.96 12.30 10.63
C GLN A 9 7.59 12.16 9.24
N LEU A 10 6.86 11.59 8.26
CA LEU A 10 7.41 11.31 6.92
C LEU A 10 7.92 12.56 6.21
N ASP A 11 7.29 13.71 6.46
CA ASP A 11 7.66 14.98 5.82
C ASP A 11 9.06 15.47 6.21
N SER A 12 9.50 15.15 7.42
CA SER A 12 10.83 15.49 7.95
C SER A 12 11.76 14.28 8.06
N MET A 13 11.35 13.12 7.54
CA MET A 13 12.11 11.87 7.68
C MET A 13 13.23 11.80 6.64
N GLU A 14 14.43 11.42 7.08
CA GLU A 14 15.53 11.11 6.17
C GLU A 14 15.14 9.99 5.18
N LEU A 15 15.54 10.11 3.92
CA LEU A 15 15.21 9.16 2.86
C LEU A 15 15.56 7.72 3.23
N ARG A 16 16.76 7.46 3.77
CA ARG A 16 17.18 6.11 4.16
C ARG A 16 16.27 5.51 5.23
N ARG A 17 15.88 6.31 6.22
CA ARG A 17 14.94 5.90 7.26
C ARG A 17 13.56 5.61 6.67
N SER A 18 13.08 6.44 5.74
CA SER A 18 11.81 6.25 5.05
C SER A 18 11.78 4.96 4.22
N VAL A 19 12.85 4.67 3.48
CA VAL A 19 13.01 3.42 2.71
C VAL A 19 13.01 2.19 3.63
N ASN A 20 13.77 2.24 4.72
CA ASN A 20 13.82 1.13 5.68
C ASN A 20 12.47 0.89 6.34
N LEU A 21 11.77 1.97 6.72
CA LEU A 21 10.42 1.87 7.28
C LEU A 21 9.46 1.24 6.27
N ALA A 22 9.47 1.68 5.00
CA ALA A 22 8.60 1.16 3.96
C ALA A 22 8.79 -0.36 3.75
N ARG A 23 10.05 -0.83 3.68
CA ARG A 23 10.38 -2.26 3.56
C ARG A 23 9.98 -3.06 4.79
N PHE A 24 10.22 -2.51 5.98
CA PHE A 24 9.80 -3.14 7.23
C PHE A 24 8.27 -3.31 7.27
N VAL A 25 7.51 -2.28 6.89
CA VAL A 25 6.04 -2.39 6.83
C VAL A 25 5.63 -3.43 5.80
N ALA A 26 6.26 -3.48 4.63
CA ALA A 26 5.98 -4.50 3.60
C ALA A 26 6.17 -5.92 4.14
N GLU A 27 7.26 -6.18 4.87
CA GLU A 27 7.52 -7.48 5.51
C GLU A 27 6.48 -7.80 6.60
N MET A 28 6.05 -6.81 7.39
CA MET A 28 4.98 -7.01 8.38
C MET A 28 3.62 -7.32 7.74
N LEU A 29 3.34 -6.77 6.57
CA LEU A 29 2.14 -7.09 5.80
C LEU A 29 2.23 -8.50 5.20
N ALA A 30 3.37 -8.84 4.60
CA ALA A 30 3.62 -10.14 3.99
C ALA A 30 3.62 -11.29 5.00
N SER A 31 4.21 -11.10 6.17
CA SER A 31 4.13 -12.05 7.29
C SER A 31 2.78 -12.08 8.00
N PHE A 32 1.83 -11.23 7.58
CA PHE A 32 0.52 -11.04 8.19
C PHE A 32 0.54 -10.64 9.67
N SER A 33 1.68 -10.15 10.16
CA SER A 33 1.83 -9.56 11.49
C SER A 33 1.03 -8.26 11.62
N LEU A 34 0.79 -7.57 10.50
CA LEU A 34 -0.10 -6.41 10.41
C LEU A 34 -1.02 -6.51 9.19
N SER A 35 -2.15 -5.79 9.26
CA SER A 35 -3.11 -5.63 8.16
C SER A 35 -2.95 -4.26 7.50
N LEU A 36 -3.29 -4.15 6.21
CA LEU A 36 -3.39 -2.86 5.51
C LEU A 36 -4.34 -1.87 6.22
N ALA A 37 -5.23 -2.34 7.08
CA ALA A 37 -6.05 -1.50 7.96
C ALA A 37 -5.23 -0.50 8.81
N LEU A 38 -3.93 -0.75 9.04
CA LEU A 38 -3.02 0.20 9.69
C LEU A 38 -2.93 1.54 8.95
N LEU A 39 -3.19 1.53 7.64
CA LEU A 39 -3.12 2.71 6.77
C LEU A 39 -4.43 3.51 6.77
N LYS A 40 -5.45 3.15 7.55
CA LYS A 40 -6.74 3.85 7.61
C LYS A 40 -6.64 5.33 8.00
N VAL A 41 -5.53 5.73 8.63
CA VAL A 41 -5.25 7.11 9.02
C VAL A 41 -4.66 7.95 7.88
N VAL A 42 -4.40 7.34 6.71
CA VAL A 42 -3.80 7.98 5.55
C VAL A 42 -4.88 8.28 4.52
N GLU A 43 -5.06 9.55 4.18
CA GLU A 43 -5.99 9.99 3.15
C GLU A 43 -5.35 9.89 1.75
N PHE A 44 -5.39 8.70 1.16
CA PHE A 44 -4.78 8.41 -0.15
C PHE A 44 -5.45 9.10 -1.35
N SER A 45 -6.66 9.62 -1.17
CA SER A 45 -7.41 10.36 -2.20
C SER A 45 -7.24 11.88 -2.09
N ASN A 46 -6.64 12.39 -1.00
CA ASN A 46 -6.53 13.82 -0.75
C ASN A 46 -5.14 14.33 -1.14
N PRO A 47 -5.01 15.14 -2.22
CA PRO A 47 -3.71 15.65 -2.65
C PRO A 47 -3.09 16.64 -1.64
N LYS A 48 -3.88 17.26 -0.75
CA LYS A 48 -3.35 18.19 0.27
C LYS A 48 -2.56 17.48 1.36
N THR A 49 -2.88 16.22 1.64
CA THR A 49 -2.22 15.40 2.67
C THR A 49 -1.11 14.51 2.10
N LEU A 50 -1.04 14.37 0.77
CA LEU A 50 -0.04 13.61 0.04
C LEU A 50 1.10 14.51 -0.45
N THR A 51 1.95 14.92 0.48
CA THR A 51 3.22 15.60 0.15
C THR A 51 4.14 14.71 -0.70
N PRO A 52 5.16 15.27 -1.39
CA PRO A 52 6.13 14.47 -2.14
C PRO A 52 6.80 13.37 -1.31
N ASN A 53 7.15 13.66 -0.04
CA ASN A 53 7.80 12.70 0.86
C ASN A 53 6.87 11.55 1.23
N ARG A 54 5.59 11.83 1.48
CA ARG A 54 4.57 10.79 1.75
C ARG A 54 4.28 9.95 0.51
N VAL A 55 4.13 10.58 -0.66
CA VAL A 55 3.95 9.87 -1.93
C VAL A 55 5.13 8.93 -2.17
N MET A 56 6.36 9.41 -2.00
CA MET A 56 7.56 8.58 -2.13
C MET A 56 7.54 7.39 -1.16
N HIS A 57 7.25 7.63 0.11
CA HIS A 57 7.20 6.58 1.13
C HIS A 57 6.19 5.48 0.81
N PHE A 58 4.93 5.85 0.54
CA PHE A 58 3.89 4.86 0.26
C PHE A 58 4.07 4.18 -1.09
N ARG A 59 4.71 4.85 -2.07
CA ARG A 59 5.14 4.19 -3.30
C ARG A 59 6.16 3.09 -3.00
N LEU A 60 7.21 3.40 -2.26
CA LEU A 60 8.24 2.42 -1.89
C LEU A 60 7.64 1.24 -1.12
N LEU A 61 6.70 1.50 -0.21
CA LEU A 61 5.99 0.47 0.53
C LEU A 61 5.23 -0.47 -0.41
N VAL A 62 4.46 0.09 -1.34
CA VAL A 62 3.70 -0.71 -2.32
C VAL A 62 4.63 -1.48 -3.24
N GLU A 63 5.68 -0.85 -3.76
CA GLU A 63 6.65 -1.50 -4.64
C GLU A 63 7.33 -2.67 -3.93
N SER A 64 7.71 -2.52 -2.66
CA SER A 64 8.21 -3.63 -1.84
C SER A 64 7.16 -4.72 -1.60
N VAL A 65 5.88 -4.38 -1.40
CA VAL A 65 4.81 -5.39 -1.35
C VAL A 65 4.66 -6.11 -2.70
N PHE A 66 4.89 -5.43 -3.82
CA PHE A 66 4.78 -6.00 -5.15
C PHE A 66 5.95 -6.91 -5.54
N GLU A 67 7.03 -6.92 -4.76
CA GLU A 67 8.13 -7.87 -4.91
C GLU A 67 7.74 -9.29 -4.44
N TYR A 68 6.69 -9.44 -3.63
CA TYR A 68 6.21 -10.76 -3.18
C TYR A 68 5.43 -11.52 -4.28
N PRO A 69 5.28 -12.84 -4.13
CA PRO A 69 4.44 -13.66 -5.01
C PRO A 69 2.97 -13.22 -5.09
N ASP A 70 2.28 -13.59 -6.17
CA ASP A 70 0.95 -13.10 -6.50
C ASP A 70 -0.14 -13.53 -5.50
N ASP A 71 -0.02 -14.73 -4.95
CA ASP A 71 -0.84 -15.28 -3.86
C ASP A 71 -0.66 -14.47 -2.56
N GLN A 72 0.58 -14.12 -2.21
CA GLN A 72 0.85 -13.32 -1.03
C GLN A 72 0.29 -11.90 -1.17
N ILE A 73 0.46 -11.27 -2.33
CA ILE A 73 -0.17 -9.98 -2.65
C ILE A 73 -1.69 -10.10 -2.58
N TRP A 74 -2.26 -11.14 -3.16
CA TRP A 74 -3.70 -11.40 -3.08
C TRP A 74 -4.19 -11.47 -1.62
N ASN A 75 -3.47 -12.21 -0.77
CA ASN A 75 -3.82 -12.39 0.63
C ASN A 75 -3.69 -11.09 1.43
N ILE A 76 -2.64 -10.30 1.20
CA ILE A 76 -2.44 -8.99 1.87
C ILE A 76 -3.65 -8.08 1.63
N PHE A 77 -4.10 -7.96 0.37
CA PHE A 77 -5.17 -7.03 -0.01
C PHE A 77 -6.58 -7.58 0.29
N THR A 78 -6.78 -8.90 0.25
CA THR A 78 -8.08 -9.54 0.57
C THR A 78 -8.50 -9.29 2.02
N ARG A 79 -7.56 -9.19 2.96
CA ARG A 79 -7.84 -9.02 4.40
C ARG A 79 -8.64 -7.76 4.74
N ILE A 80 -8.68 -6.76 3.86
CA ILE A 80 -9.49 -5.55 4.05
C ILE A 80 -10.72 -5.49 3.15
N ALA A 81 -10.90 -6.45 2.23
CA ALA A 81 -11.93 -6.42 1.19
C ALA A 81 -13.36 -6.47 1.75
N GLY A 82 -13.61 -7.36 2.72
CA GLY A 82 -14.93 -7.59 3.31
C GLY A 82 -15.29 -6.70 4.51
N ILE A 83 -14.48 -5.69 4.84
CA ILE A 83 -14.67 -4.84 6.03
C ILE A 83 -15.34 -3.52 5.61
N PRO A 84 -16.64 -3.29 5.87
CA PRO A 84 -17.35 -2.10 5.40
C PRO A 84 -16.68 -0.79 5.82
N GLU A 85 -16.17 -0.71 7.05
CA GLU A 85 -15.53 0.48 7.62
C GLU A 85 -14.22 0.88 6.91
N LEU A 86 -13.66 0.00 6.07
CA LEU A 86 -12.43 0.24 5.32
C LEU A 86 -12.69 0.56 3.84
N GLU A 87 -13.93 0.78 3.41
CA GLU A 87 -14.24 1.09 2.01
C GLU A 87 -13.46 2.29 1.48
N ALA A 88 -13.49 3.42 2.20
CA ALA A 88 -12.74 4.62 1.82
C ALA A 88 -11.22 4.37 1.72
N LEU A 89 -10.68 3.50 2.58
CA LEU A 89 -9.27 3.08 2.51
C LEU A 89 -9.00 2.26 1.24
N ARG A 90 -9.87 1.31 0.89
CA ARG A 90 -9.73 0.49 -0.32
C ARG A 90 -9.76 1.35 -1.59
N GLU A 91 -10.71 2.26 -1.67
CA GLU A 91 -10.83 3.20 -2.78
C GLU A 91 -9.61 4.11 -2.88
N GLY A 92 -9.17 4.65 -1.74
CA GLY A 92 -7.98 5.48 -1.65
C GLY A 92 -6.71 4.75 -2.09
N ILE A 93 -6.50 3.52 -1.64
CA ILE A 93 -5.39 2.67 -2.09
C ILE A 93 -5.47 2.48 -3.60
N GLN A 94 -6.62 2.08 -4.15
CA GLN A 94 -6.76 1.89 -5.59
C GLN A 94 -6.45 3.17 -6.39
N PHE A 95 -6.94 4.32 -5.92
CA PHE A 95 -6.64 5.62 -6.53
C PHE A 95 -5.14 5.91 -6.50
N PHE A 96 -4.51 5.76 -5.32
CA PHE A 96 -3.09 6.02 -5.14
C PHE A 96 -2.22 5.15 -6.04
N LEU A 97 -2.49 3.84 -6.10
CA LEU A 97 -1.77 2.90 -6.97
C LEU A 97 -1.85 3.33 -8.44
N LYS A 98 -3.05 3.65 -8.92
CA LYS A 98 -3.26 4.10 -10.31
C LYS A 98 -2.51 5.40 -10.59
N ARG A 99 -2.55 6.36 -9.68
CA ARG A 99 -2.03 7.72 -9.89
C ARG A 99 -0.52 7.83 -9.70
N TYR A 100 0.02 7.18 -8.67
CA TYR A 100 1.38 7.42 -8.19
C TYR A 100 2.33 6.24 -8.36
N VAL A 101 1.82 5.01 -8.56
CA VAL A 101 2.65 3.82 -8.81
C VAL A 101 2.69 3.52 -10.31
N LEU A 102 1.52 3.48 -10.97
CA LEU A 102 1.45 3.24 -12.43
C LEU A 102 1.65 4.50 -13.28
N GLY A 103 1.39 5.69 -12.73
CA GLY A 103 1.44 6.95 -13.47
C GLY A 103 2.85 7.42 -13.86
N MET A 104 3.91 6.71 -13.47
CA MET A 104 5.27 7.01 -13.88
C MET A 104 5.74 5.97 -14.91
N ALA A 105 6.16 6.45 -16.08
CA ALA A 105 6.79 5.63 -17.11
C ALA A 105 8.14 5.13 -16.56
N THR A 106 8.16 3.90 -16.07
CA THR A 106 9.35 3.20 -15.61
C THR A 106 9.50 1.92 -16.39
N GLU A 107 10.73 1.39 -16.49
CA GLU A 107 11.01 0.08 -17.08
C GLU A 107 10.20 -1.04 -16.40
N LYS A 108 9.83 -0.85 -15.13
CA LYS A 108 9.00 -1.76 -14.33
C LYS A 108 7.49 -1.62 -14.58
N GLY A 109 7.06 -0.74 -15.49
CA GLY A 109 5.64 -0.39 -15.67
C GLY A 109 4.73 -1.60 -15.95
N ALA A 110 5.16 -2.53 -16.80
CA ALA A 110 4.39 -3.74 -17.11
C ALA A 110 4.27 -4.69 -15.91
N PHE A 111 5.36 -4.86 -15.16
CA PHE A 111 5.38 -5.67 -13.94
C PHE A 111 4.44 -5.08 -12.87
N LEU A 112 4.56 -3.78 -12.59
CA LEU A 112 3.72 -3.08 -11.62
C LEU A 112 2.24 -3.12 -12.04
N ALA A 113 1.94 -3.01 -13.33
CA ALA A 113 0.58 -3.12 -13.84
C ALA A 113 -0.01 -4.53 -13.63
N GLY A 114 0.80 -5.58 -13.77
CA GLY A 114 0.41 -6.96 -13.44
C GLY A 114 0.04 -7.11 -11.96
N LYS A 115 0.93 -6.67 -11.07
CA LYS A 115 0.72 -6.71 -9.61
C LYS A 115 -0.48 -5.85 -9.17
N PHE A 116 -0.66 -4.68 -9.76
CA PHE A 116 -1.83 -3.83 -9.53
C PHE A 116 -3.15 -4.53 -9.89
N LYS A 117 -3.21 -5.27 -11.01
CA LYS A 117 -4.43 -6.01 -11.38
C LYS A 117 -4.81 -7.04 -10.31
N ILE A 118 -3.83 -7.69 -9.69
CA ILE A 118 -4.05 -8.66 -8.61
C ILE A 118 -4.55 -7.96 -7.36
N ALA A 119 -3.83 -6.93 -6.90
CA ALA A 119 -4.21 -6.13 -5.74
C ALA A 119 -5.61 -5.54 -5.88
N LYS A 120 -5.95 -4.97 -7.05
CA LYS A 120 -7.28 -4.43 -7.34
C LYS A 120 -8.37 -5.50 -7.22
N LYS A 121 -8.15 -6.70 -7.79
CA LYS A 121 -9.12 -7.80 -7.67
C LYS A 121 -9.28 -8.24 -6.21
N ALA A 122 -8.17 -8.37 -5.48
CA ALA A 122 -8.17 -8.76 -4.08
C ALA A 122 -8.93 -7.75 -3.19
N LEU A 123 -8.84 -6.44 -3.45
CA LEU A 123 -9.62 -5.41 -2.73
C LEU A 123 -11.14 -5.59 -2.86
N HIS A 124 -11.63 -6.27 -3.90
CA HIS A 124 -13.05 -6.53 -4.12
C HIS A 124 -13.45 -7.97 -3.76
N ASN A 125 -12.54 -8.76 -3.19
CA ASN A 125 -12.79 -10.13 -2.77
C ASN A 125 -13.57 -10.17 -1.45
N VAL A 126 -14.85 -9.76 -1.47
CA VAL A 126 -15.73 -9.71 -0.29
C VAL A 126 -15.91 -11.09 0.34
N ALA A 127 -15.79 -12.17 -0.44
CA ALA A 127 -15.83 -13.55 0.05
C ALA A 127 -14.64 -13.90 0.97
N GLY A 128 -13.57 -13.10 0.99
CA GLY A 128 -12.43 -13.30 1.87
C GLY A 128 -11.55 -14.52 1.53
N ILE A 129 -11.73 -15.10 0.34
CA ILE A 129 -11.04 -16.34 -0.06
C ILE A 129 -9.54 -16.06 -0.26
N LEU A 130 -8.71 -16.70 0.56
CA LEU A 130 -7.25 -16.63 0.44
C LEU A 130 -6.74 -17.61 -0.65
N LYS A 131 -5.55 -17.36 -1.16
CA LYS A 131 -4.86 -18.18 -2.17
C LYS A 131 -3.57 -18.76 -1.63
#